data_AF-A0A9P4JU12-F1
#
_entry.id   AF-A0A9P4JU12-F1
#
_cell.length_a   1.000
_cell.length_b   1.000
_cell.length_c   1.000
_cell.angle_alpha   90.00
_cell.angle_beta   90.00
_cell.angle_gamma   90.00
#
_symmetry.space_group_name_H-M   'P 1'
#
loop_
_entity.id
_entity.type
_entity.pdbx_description
1 polymer ?
#
loop_
_entity_poly.entity_id
_entity_poly.type
_entity_poly.pdbx_seq_one_letter_code
_entity_poly.pdbx_strand_id
1 'polypeptide(L)'
;MSSQIKPIKVWGKGGPSPPRVRIFLEELGLPYEIVPWPLSKVKTPEYLAVNPNGRLPAIHDPNTDLTLWESGAILEYLVERYDTKNKISFLPGSNEYYLAKPWLFFQASGQGVLEGHLANQDLTSGGPWLVGGKCSYAGLAFIPW
;
A
#
# COMPACT_ATOMS: atom_id res chain seq x y z
N MET A 1 15.49 27.18 13.27
CA MET A 1 16.03 25.83 13.52
C MET A 1 15.09 24.86 12.84
N SER A 2 15.52 24.17 11.78
CA SER A 2 14.70 23.12 11.16
C SER A 2 14.55 22.01 12.18
N SER A 3 13.34 21.80 12.71
CA SER A 3 13.07 20.66 13.58
C SER A 3 13.35 19.40 12.78
N GLN A 4 14.34 18.63 13.21
CA GLN A 4 14.71 17.37 12.56
C GLN A 4 13.49 16.44 12.53
N ILE A 5 13.08 16.01 11.33
CA ILE A 5 11.96 15.07 11.16
C ILE A 5 12.33 13.77 11.90
N LYS A 6 11.43 13.34 12.80
CA LYS A 6 11.57 12.10 13.55
C LYS A 6 11.23 10.91 12.65
N PRO A 7 11.89 9.74 12.84
CA PRO A 7 11.61 8.55 12.03
C PRO A 7 10.16 8.07 12.14
N ILE A 8 9.51 7.84 11.00
CA ILE A 8 8.16 7.28 10.92
C ILE A 8 8.24 5.77 11.16
N LYS A 9 7.42 5.24 12.06
CA LYS A 9 7.35 3.80 12.32
C LYS A 9 6.45 3.14 11.28
N VAL A 10 6.90 2.04 10.70
CA VAL A 10 6.17 1.27 9.70
C VAL A 10 6.07 -0.18 10.16
N TRP A 11 4.85 -0.66 10.40
CA TRP A 11 4.63 -2.04 10.80
C TRP A 11 4.62 -2.97 9.59
N GLY A 12 5.47 -4.00 9.65
CA GLY A 12 5.51 -5.07 8.67
C GLY A 12 6.61 -4.92 7.63
N LYS A 13 7.17 -6.07 7.23
CA LYS A 13 8.19 -6.18 6.17
C LYS A 13 7.71 -6.96 4.94
N GLY A 14 6.75 -7.88 5.13
CA GLY A 14 6.29 -8.82 4.10
C GLY A 14 4.91 -8.50 3.53
N GLY A 15 4.61 -9.09 2.37
CA GLY A 15 3.42 -8.79 1.57
C GLY A 15 3.64 -7.65 0.57
N PRO A 16 2.70 -7.42 -0.36
CA PRO A 16 2.90 -6.47 -1.46
C PRO A 16 2.71 -5.00 -1.04
N SER A 17 2.01 -4.73 0.06
CA SER A 17 1.67 -3.36 0.50
C SER A 17 2.76 -2.64 1.30
N PRO A 18 3.45 -3.26 2.30
CA PRO A 18 4.50 -2.56 3.07
C PRO A 18 5.69 -2.05 2.25
N PRO A 19 6.20 -2.76 1.21
CA PRO A 19 7.23 -2.22 0.32
C PRO A 19 6.85 -0.90 -0.36
N ARG A 20 5.58 -0.71 -0.74
CA ARG A 20 5.11 0.52 -1.41
C ARG A 20 5.26 1.74 -0.52
N VAL A 21 4.90 1.61 0.76
CA VAL A 21 5.06 2.70 1.75
C VAL A 21 6.54 3.06 1.92
N ARG A 22 7.45 2.07 1.95
CA ARG A 22 8.89 2.31 2.05
C ARG A 22 9.44 3.07 0.85
N ILE A 23 9.03 2.69 -0.37
CA ILE A 23 9.46 3.39 -1.59
C ILE A 23 9.08 4.87 -1.52
N PHE A 24 7.86 5.19 -1.07
CA PHE A 24 7.44 6.59 -0.91
C PHE A 24 8.25 7.34 0.15
N LEU A 25 8.53 6.69 1.29
CA LEU A 25 9.38 7.29 2.33
C LEU A 25 10.79 7.57 1.82
N GLU A 26 11.37 6.65 1.04
CA GLU A 26 12.69 6.81 0.41
C GLU A 26 12.68 7.94 -0.64
N GLU A 27 11.67 7.99 -1.51
CA GLU A 27 11.54 9.06 -2.51
C GLU A 27 11.37 10.45 -1.89
N LEU A 28 10.71 10.53 -0.74
CA LEU A 28 10.54 11.77 0.02
C LEU A 28 11.72 12.08 0.94
N GLY A 29 12.71 11.18 1.04
CA GLY A 29 13.86 11.33 1.95
C GLY A 29 13.46 11.34 3.43
N LEU A 30 12.34 10.70 3.78
CA LEU A 30 11.82 10.64 5.14
C LEU A 30 12.50 9.51 5.92
N PRO A 31 13.04 9.79 7.12
CA PRO A 31 13.58 8.73 7.97
C PRO A 31 12.44 7.80 8.43
N TYR A 32 12.71 6.51 8.47
CA TYR A 32 11.72 5.53 8.92
C TYR A 32 12.36 4.35 9.66
N GLU A 33 11.57 3.70 10.50
CA GLU A 33 11.92 2.47 11.21
C GLU A 33 10.90 1.38 10.88
N ILE A 34 11.39 0.19 10.54
CA ILE A 34 10.53 -0.97 10.33
C ILE A 34 10.31 -1.66 11.67
N VAL A 35 9.05 -1.73 12.09
CA VAL A 35 8.61 -2.54 13.22
C VAL A 35 8.22 -3.92 12.67
N PRO A 36 9.05 -4.98 12.86
CA PRO A 36 8.75 -6.28 12.31
C PRO A 36 7.48 -6.85 12.97
N TRP A 37 6.51 -7.26 12.15
CA TRP A 37 5.31 -7.91 12.64
C TRP A 37 4.97 -9.12 11.75
N PRO A 38 4.80 -10.32 12.32
CA PRO A 38 4.48 -11.50 11.53
C PRO A 38 3.01 -11.46 11.06
N LEU A 39 2.77 -11.81 9.79
CA LEU A 39 1.44 -11.85 9.20
C LEU A 39 0.46 -12.74 9.98
N SER A 40 0.94 -13.82 10.59
CA SER A 40 0.11 -14.71 11.42
C SER A 40 -0.41 -14.06 12.71
N LYS A 41 0.16 -12.92 13.14
CA LYS A 41 -0.24 -12.22 14.37
C LYS A 41 -0.97 -10.90 14.13
N VAL A 42 -1.39 -10.59 12.90
CA VAL A 42 -2.13 -9.33 12.61
C VAL A 42 -3.53 -9.30 13.22
N LYS A 43 -4.03 -10.44 13.72
CA LYS A 43 -5.33 -10.54 14.42
C LYS A 43 -5.20 -10.57 15.94
N THR A 44 -3.99 -10.38 16.47
CA THR A 44 -3.76 -10.32 17.92
C THR A 44 -4.21 -8.97 18.50
N PRO A 45 -4.68 -8.90 19.75
CA PRO A 45 -5.13 -7.64 20.36
C PRO A 45 -4.09 -6.52 20.28
N GLU A 46 -2.80 -6.86 20.41
CA GLU A 46 -1.70 -5.91 20.37
C GLU A 46 -1.59 -5.22 19.00
N TYR A 47 -1.79 -5.95 17.90
CA TYR A 47 -1.78 -5.35 16.57
C TYR A 47 -3.09 -4.65 16.23
N LEU A 48 -4.22 -5.19 16.68
CA LEU A 48 -5.53 -4.59 16.44
C LEU A 48 -5.68 -3.22 17.09
N ALA A 49 -4.96 -2.97 18.19
CA ALA A 49 -4.84 -1.65 18.79
C ALA A 49 -4.14 -0.62 17.88
N VAL A 50 -3.29 -1.07 16.96
CA VAL A 50 -2.61 -0.21 15.95
C VAL A 50 -3.45 -0.12 14.68
N ASN A 51 -3.92 -1.26 14.17
CA ASN A 51 -4.77 -1.35 12.99
C ASN A 51 -5.97 -2.28 13.26
N PRO A 52 -7.18 -1.73 13.45
CA PRO A 52 -8.37 -2.54 13.70
C PRO A 52 -8.78 -3.44 12.52
N ASN A 53 -8.36 -3.14 11.29
CA ASN A 53 -8.55 -4.03 10.14
C ASN A 53 -7.71 -5.32 10.27
N GLY A 54 -6.63 -5.28 11.06
CA GLY A 54 -5.72 -6.41 11.27
C GLY A 54 -5.08 -6.87 9.96
N ARG A 55 -4.49 -5.92 9.23
CA ARG A 55 -3.71 -6.13 7.99
C ARG A 55 -2.46 -5.24 8.01
N LEU A 56 -1.41 -5.63 7.30
CA LEU A 56 -0.23 -4.77 7.11
C LEU A 56 -0.36 -3.96 5.79
N PRO A 57 0.27 -2.79 5.69
CA PRO A 57 1.00 -2.06 6.73
C PRO A 57 0.09 -1.16 7.58
N ALA A 58 0.66 -0.70 8.69
CA ALA A 58 0.24 0.50 9.40
C ALA A 58 1.47 1.40 9.60
N ILE A 59 1.27 2.70 9.81
CA ILE A 59 2.33 3.63 10.19
C ILE A 59 1.96 4.42 11.43
N HIS A 60 2.98 4.94 12.12
CA HIS A 60 2.84 5.95 13.16
C HIS A 60 3.86 7.03 12.89
N ASP A 61 3.36 8.24 12.72
CA ASP A 61 4.16 9.42 12.46
C ASP A 61 4.29 10.27 13.73
N PRO A 62 5.46 10.22 14.42
CA PRO A 62 5.67 10.97 15.65
C PRO A 62 5.82 12.48 15.44
N ASN A 63 5.81 12.97 14.20
CA ASN A 63 5.85 14.39 13.87
C ASN A 63 4.43 15.03 13.89
N THR A 64 3.40 14.21 13.74
CA THR A 64 1.98 14.61 13.79
C THR A 64 1.19 13.87 14.87
N ASP A 65 1.81 12.89 15.54
CA ASP A 65 1.18 11.97 16.48
C ASP A 65 -0.01 11.22 15.87
N LEU A 66 0.14 10.81 14.60
CA LEU A 66 -0.92 10.19 13.82
C LEU A 66 -0.57 8.75 13.48
N THR A 67 -1.50 7.83 13.76
CA THR A 67 -1.42 6.42 13.37
C THR A 67 -2.42 6.15 12.26
N LEU A 68 -1.95 5.57 11.15
CA LEU A 68 -2.74 5.33 9.94
C LEU A 68 -2.56 3.88 9.46
N TRP A 69 -3.60 3.36 8.83
CA TRP A 69 -3.61 2.07 8.13
C TRP A 69 -4.35 2.24 6.79
N GLU A 70 -4.35 1.20 5.97
CA GLU A 70 -4.58 1.25 4.51
C GLU A 70 -3.43 1.91 3.74
N SER A 71 -2.75 1.15 2.88
CA SER A 71 -1.58 1.66 2.16
C SER A 71 -1.93 2.86 1.28
N GLY A 72 -3.09 2.87 0.60
CA GLY A 72 -3.50 4.02 -0.23
C GLY A 72 -3.63 5.32 0.57
N ALA A 73 -4.31 5.26 1.73
CA ALA A 73 -4.47 6.40 2.62
C ALA A 73 -3.13 6.87 3.21
N ILE A 74 -2.24 5.93 3.54
CA ILE A 74 -0.87 6.24 3.98
C ILE A 74 -0.11 7.01 2.88
N LEU A 75 -0.19 6.58 1.62
CA LEU A 75 0.49 7.26 0.52
C LEU A 75 -0.04 8.69 0.31
N GLU A 76 -1.37 8.88 0.32
CA GLU A 76 -1.98 10.21 0.25
C GLU A 76 -1.51 11.11 1.40
N TYR A 77 -1.52 10.60 2.63
CA TYR A 77 -1.02 11.33 3.80
C TYR A 77 0.44 11.76 3.63
N LEU A 78 1.33 10.86 3.18
CA LEU A 78 2.75 11.16 3.03
C LEU A 78 2.98 12.26 1.98
N VAL A 79 2.29 12.20 0.84
CA VAL A 79 2.45 13.23 -0.21
C VAL A 79 1.87 14.57 0.24
N GLU A 80 0.68 14.58 0.84
CA GLU A 80 0.04 15.83 1.31
C GLU A 80 0.85 16.50 2.43
N ARG A 81 1.45 15.70 3.32
CA ARG A 81 2.16 16.22 4.47
C ARG A 81 3.61 16.62 4.18
N TYR A 82 4.29 15.87 3.31
CA TYR A 82 5.74 15.95 3.16
C TYR A 82 6.21 16.28 1.74
N ASP A 83 5.42 16.01 0.69
CA ASP A 83 5.81 16.34 -0.69
C ASP A 83 5.53 17.80 -1.06
N THR A 84 6.07 18.71 -0.24
CA THR A 84 5.86 20.18 -0.36
C THR A 84 6.33 20.78 -1.69
N LYS A 85 7.11 20.04 -2.48
CA LYS A 85 7.63 20.47 -3.79
C LYS A 85 7.00 19.69 -4.95
N ASN A 86 6.00 18.85 -4.69
CA ASN A 86 5.36 18.01 -5.69
C ASN A 86 6.37 17.18 -6.51
N LYS A 87 7.37 16.59 -5.85
CA LYS A 87 8.39 15.75 -6.48
C LYS A 87 7.78 14.46 -7.03
N ILE A 88 6.85 13.86 -6.28
CA ILE A 88 6.21 12.57 -6.61
C ILE A 88 4.68 12.66 -6.62
N SER A 89 4.15 13.87 -6.52
CA SER A 89 2.73 14.18 -6.52
C SER A 89 2.42 15.34 -7.47
N PHE A 90 1.14 15.60 -7.68
CA PHE A 90 0.67 16.75 -8.44
C PHE A 90 0.12 17.81 -7.51
N LEU A 91 0.13 19.06 -7.99
CA LEU A 91 -0.44 20.18 -7.24
C LEU A 91 -1.91 19.88 -6.88
N PRO A 92 -2.32 19.99 -5.60
CA PRO A 92 -3.70 19.75 -5.20
C PRO A 92 -4.68 20.59 -6.01
N GLY A 93 -5.70 19.93 -6.57
CA GLY A 93 -6.72 20.56 -7.41
C GLY A 93 -6.36 20.72 -8.89
N SER A 94 -5.15 20.33 -9.33
CA SER A 94 -4.84 20.24 -10.76
C SER A 94 -5.57 19.07 -11.43
N ASN A 95 -5.64 19.08 -12.76
CA ASN A 95 -6.23 17.96 -13.51
C ASN A 95 -5.46 16.66 -13.26
N GLU A 96 -4.13 16.72 -13.21
CA GLU A 96 -3.25 15.56 -12.97
C GLU A 96 -3.46 14.98 -11.57
N TYR A 97 -3.69 15.83 -10.55
CA TYR A 97 -4.05 15.39 -9.20
C TYR A 97 -5.34 14.54 -9.23
N TYR A 98 -6.36 14.99 -9.94
CA TYR A 98 -7.61 14.24 -10.08
C TYR A 98 -7.47 13.00 -10.96
N LEU A 99 -6.64 13.03 -12.00
CA LEU A 99 -6.37 11.88 -12.87
C LEU A 99 -5.53 10.80 -12.19
N ALA A 100 -4.67 11.17 -11.23
CA ALA A 100 -3.86 10.21 -10.47
C ALA A 100 -4.70 9.40 -9.47
N LYS A 101 -5.73 9.99 -8.87
CA LYS A 101 -6.56 9.34 -7.85
C LYS A 101 -7.23 8.03 -8.32
N PRO A 102 -7.90 7.96 -9.49
CA PRO A 102 -8.47 6.72 -9.99
C PRO A 102 -7.45 5.58 -10.10
N TRP A 103 -6.20 5.86 -10.48
CA TRP A 103 -5.15 4.85 -10.53
C TRP A 103 -4.73 4.38 -9.13
N LEU A 104 -4.62 5.29 -8.17
CA LEU A 104 -4.36 4.94 -6.78
C LEU A 104 -5.48 4.06 -6.21
N PHE A 105 -6.74 4.43 -6.43
CA PHE A 105 -7.87 3.64 -5.96
C PHE A 105 -8.02 2.31 -6.70
N PHE A 106 -7.75 2.27 -8.01
CA PHE A 106 -7.70 1.02 -8.77
C PHE A 106 -6.64 0.06 -8.21
N GLN A 107 -5.46 0.59 -7.86
CA GLN A 107 -4.41 -0.17 -7.20
C GLN A 107 -4.87 -0.67 -5.82
N ALA A 108 -5.51 0.20 -5.02
CA ALA A 108 -5.96 -0.12 -3.67
C ALA A 108 -7.13 -1.13 -3.63
N SER A 109 -8.08 -1.06 -4.56
CA SER A 109 -9.32 -1.85 -4.53
C SER A 109 -9.40 -2.94 -5.60
N GLY A 110 -8.76 -2.76 -6.75
CA GLY A 110 -8.93 -3.63 -7.92
C GLY A 110 -7.85 -4.70 -8.04
N GLN A 111 -6.59 -4.31 -7.91
CA GLN A 111 -5.46 -5.21 -8.18
C GLN A 111 -5.42 -6.41 -7.21
N GLY A 112 -5.56 -6.18 -5.90
CA GLY A 112 -5.54 -7.27 -4.92
C GLY A 112 -6.72 -8.24 -5.02
N VAL A 113 -7.88 -7.77 -5.51
CA VAL A 113 -9.05 -8.62 -5.77
C VAL A 113 -8.79 -9.49 -7.00
N LEU A 114 -8.19 -8.92 -8.04
CA LEU A 114 -7.82 -9.65 -9.25
C LEU A 114 -6.76 -10.73 -8.95
N GLU A 115 -5.70 -10.37 -8.23
CA GLU A 115 -4.65 -11.30 -7.80
C GLU A 115 -5.24 -12.41 -6.93
N GLY A 116 -6.06 -12.07 -5.93
CA GLY A 116 -6.72 -13.06 -5.07
C GLY A 116 -7.71 -13.95 -5.83
N HIS A 117 -8.43 -13.41 -6.82
CA HIS A 117 -9.30 -14.19 -7.68
C HIS A 117 -8.49 -15.19 -8.53
N LEU A 118 -7.41 -14.74 -9.17
CA LEU A 118 -6.56 -15.56 -10.04
C LEU A 118 -5.77 -16.62 -9.26
N ALA A 119 -5.29 -16.32 -8.06
CA ALA A 119 -4.56 -17.26 -7.22
C ALA A 119 -5.42 -18.45 -6.74
N ASN A 120 -6.74 -18.27 -6.68
CA ASN A 120 -7.69 -19.32 -6.31
C ASN A 120 -8.31 -20.03 -7.52
N GLN A 121 -7.88 -19.73 -8.75
CA GLN A 121 -8.34 -20.46 -9.93
C GLN A 121 -7.59 -21.78 -10.05
N ASP A 122 -8.35 -22.87 -10.19
CA ASP A 122 -7.79 -24.17 -10.55
C ASP A 122 -7.36 -24.14 -12.02
N LEU A 123 -6.03 -24.14 -12.24
CA LEU A 123 -5.36 -24.14 -13.55
C LEU A 123 -5.77 -25.31 -14.46
N THR A 124 -6.38 -26.36 -13.89
CA THR A 124 -6.81 -27.56 -14.60
C THR A 124 -8.31 -27.58 -14.89
N SER A 125 -9.09 -26.73 -14.23
CA SER A 125 -10.53 -26.59 -14.46
C SER A 125 -10.81 -25.43 -15.42
N GLY A 126 -11.75 -25.61 -16.35
CA GLY A 126 -12.17 -24.59 -17.32
C GLY A 126 -12.95 -23.41 -16.71
N GLY A 127 -12.44 -22.81 -15.64
CA GLY A 127 -13.07 -21.69 -14.91
C GLY A 127 -13.16 -20.39 -15.72
N PRO A 128 -13.73 -19.32 -15.15
CA PRO A 128 -13.80 -18.03 -15.83
C PRO A 128 -12.41 -17.35 -15.86
N TRP A 129 -11.74 -17.46 -17.01
CA TRP A 129 -10.45 -16.81 -17.24
C TRP A 129 -10.62 -15.37 -17.73
N LEU A 130 -9.60 -14.52 -17.52
CA LEU A 130 -9.61 -13.11 -17.92
C LEU A 130 -10.00 -12.88 -19.38
N VAL A 131 -9.64 -13.80 -20.26
CA VAL A 131 -9.93 -13.71 -21.70
C VAL A 131 -10.38 -15.08 -22.21
N GLY A 132 -11.57 -15.11 -22.81
CA GLY A 132 -12.03 -16.22 -23.64
C GLY A 132 -12.16 -17.58 -22.95
N GLY A 133 -12.34 -17.62 -21.62
CA GLY A 133 -12.60 -18.87 -20.90
C GLY A 133 -11.47 -19.89 -20.95
N LYS A 134 -10.21 -19.46 -21.15
CA LYS A 134 -9.01 -20.31 -21.03
C LYS A 134 -7.84 -19.62 -20.32
N CYS A 135 -7.02 -20.39 -19.63
CA CYS A 135 -5.76 -19.91 -19.05
C CYS A 135 -4.84 -19.40 -20.17
N SER A 136 -4.43 -18.14 -20.11
CA SER A 136 -3.62 -17.48 -21.13
C SER A 136 -2.46 -16.72 -20.50
N TYR A 137 -1.49 -16.29 -21.32
CA TYR A 137 -0.36 -15.48 -20.87
C TYR A 137 -0.81 -14.22 -20.10
N ALA A 138 -1.98 -13.67 -20.43
CA ALA A 138 -2.56 -12.53 -19.72
C ALA A 138 -2.97 -12.88 -18.29
N GLY A 139 -3.41 -14.11 -17.99
CA GLY A 139 -3.68 -14.57 -16.63
C GLY A 139 -2.40 -14.98 -15.89
N LEU A 140 -1.49 -15.67 -16.58
CA LEU A 140 -0.20 -16.12 -16.04
C LEU A 140 0.68 -14.95 -15.59
N ALA A 141 0.59 -13.80 -16.28
CA ALA A 141 1.34 -12.59 -15.94
C ALA A 141 1.05 -12.03 -14.54
N PHE A 142 -0.09 -12.40 -13.92
CA PHE A 142 -0.50 -11.95 -12.58
C PHE A 142 -0.29 -12.99 -11.48
N ILE A 143 0.19 -14.21 -11.79
CA ILE A 143 0.39 -15.28 -10.80
C ILE A 143 1.61 -15.05 -9.88
N PRO A 144 2.76 -14.51 -10.34
CA PRO A 144 3.96 -14.45 -9.52
C PRO A 144 4.18 -13.14 -8.74
N TRP A 145 3.22 -12.20 -8.73
CA TRP A 145 3.28 -10.96 -7.95
C TRP A 145 2.70 -11.14 -6.54
#